data_AF-A0A1M6CUA1-F1
#
_entry.id   AF-A0A1M6CUA1-F1
#
_cell.length_a   1.000
_cell.length_b   1.000
_cell.length_c   1.000
_cell.angle_alpha   90.00
_cell.angle_beta   90.00
_cell.angle_gamma   90.00
#
_symmetry.space_group_name_H-M   'P 1'
#
loop_
_entity.id
_entity.type
_entity.pdbx_description
1 polymer ?
#
loop_
_entity_poly.entity_id
_entity_poly.type
_entity_poly.pdbx_seq_one_letter_code
_entity_poly.pdbx_strand_id
1 'polypeptide(L)' 'MYKIETFIPKESLQELRQALLDVDAGHIGNYRGCLSYYPVTGVWFSDEGSNPTVGQQGQWSEEPVINVIKLD' A
#
# COMPACT_ATOMS: atom_id res chain seq x y z
N MET A 1 5.23 19.08 -5.61
CA MET A 1 5.84 17.81 -5.21
C MET A 1 5.01 17.24 -4.11
N TYR A 2 4.37 16.11 -4.39
CA TYR A 2 3.53 15.40 -3.44
C TYR A 2 4.16 14.03 -3.18
N LYS A 3 4.08 13.56 -1.94
CA LYS A 3 4.46 12.21 -1.57
C LYS A 3 3.18 11.40 -1.38
N ILE A 4 3.05 10.32 -2.13
CA ILE A 4 1.98 9.34 -1.94
C ILE A 4 2.56 8.21 -1.12
N GLU A 5 1.84 7.83 -0.07
CA GLU A 5 2.21 6.74 0.84
C GLU A 5 0.98 5.87 1.07
N THR A 6 1.12 4.55 0.91
CA THR A 6 0.02 3.59 1.07
C THR A 6 0.52 2.27 1.65
N PHE A 7 -0.39 1.52 2.26
CA PHE A 7 -0.10 0.24 2.90
C PHE A 7 -0.89 -0.86 2.18
N ILE A 8 -0.20 -1.88 1.69
CA ILE A 8 -0.81 -2.96 0.92
C ILE A 8 -0.28 -4.33 1.35
N PRO A 9 -1.07 -5.40 1.15
CA PRO A 9 -0.52 -6.76 1.16
C PRO A 9 0.65 -6.87 0.18
N LYS A 10 1.66 -7.66 0.53
CA LYS A 10 2.90 -7.77 -0.26
C LYS A 10 2.63 -8.32 -1.67
N GLU A 11 1.67 -9.22 -1.78
CA GLU A 11 1.21 -9.84 -3.02
C GLU A 11 0.62 -8.83 -4.02
N SER A 12 0.05 -7.72 -3.54
CA SER A 12 -0.54 -6.66 -4.39
C SER A 12 0.50 -5.73 -5.00
N LEU A 13 1.80 -5.84 -4.66
CA LEU A 13 2.84 -4.92 -5.12
C LEU A 13 2.99 -4.90 -6.65
N GLN A 14 2.80 -6.03 -7.32
CA GLN A 14 2.90 -6.09 -8.78
C GLN A 14 1.74 -5.36 -9.46
N GLU A 15 0.52 -5.54 -8.95
CA GLU A 15 -0.68 -4.86 -9.45
C GLU A 15 -0.60 -3.35 -9.23
N LEU A 16 -0.21 -2.91 -8.03
CA LEU A 16 0.00 -1.48 -7.73
C LEU A 16 1.05 -0.86 -8.67
N ARG A 17 2.18 -1.55 -8.91
CA ARG A 17 3.20 -1.06 -9.84
C ARG A 17 2.66 -0.88 -11.25
N GLN A 18 1.86 -1.83 -11.74
CA GLN A 18 1.26 -1.73 -13.06
C GLN A 18 0.29 -0.55 -13.14
N ALA A 19 -0.61 -0.41 -12.15
CA ALA A 19 -1.55 0.69 -12.10
C ALA A 19 -0.86 2.06 -12.08
N LEU A 20 0.24 2.21 -11.32
CA LEU A 20 1.04 3.43 -11.30
C LEU A 20 1.74 3.70 -12.64
N LEU A 21 2.24 2.66 -13.31
CA LEU A 21 2.85 2.77 -14.64
C LEU A 21 1.84 3.20 -15.71
N ASP A 22 0.62 2.69 -15.65
CA ASP A 22 -0.44 2.98 -16.62
C ASP A 22 -0.84 4.46 -16.62
N VAL A 23 -0.60 5.17 -15.52
CA VAL A 23 -0.83 6.62 -15.37
C VAL A 23 0.47 7.44 -15.41
N ASP A 24 1.58 6.86 -15.86
CA ASP A 24 2.92 7.46 -15.95
C ASP A 24 3.48 8.01 -14.62
N ALA A 25 2.97 7.51 -13.49
CA ALA A 25 3.39 8.02 -12.20
C ALA A 25 4.81 7.49 -11.86
N GLY A 26 5.64 8.34 -11.25
CA GLY A 26 7.05 8.04 -10.92
C GLY A 26 7.91 7.82 -12.16
N HIS A 27 7.62 8.59 -13.19
CA HIS A 27 8.55 8.86 -14.27
C HIS A 27 9.54 9.93 -13.82
N ILE A 28 10.81 9.58 -13.69
CA ILE A 28 11.88 10.50 -13.28
C ILE A 28 12.99 10.41 -14.33
N GLY A 29 13.12 11.44 -15.15
CA GLY A 29 14.09 11.44 -16.26
C GLY A 29 13.81 10.27 -17.22
N ASN A 30 14.78 9.36 -17.38
CA ASN A 30 14.64 8.17 -18.24
C ASN A 30 14.25 6.90 -17.46
N TYR A 31 13.72 7.04 -16.25
CA TYR A 31 13.27 5.94 -15.40
C TYR A 31 11.76 5.98 -15.24
N ARG A 32 11.10 4.82 -15.32
CA ARG A 32 9.65 4.66 -15.13
C ARG A 32 9.35 3.76 -13.95
N GLY A 33 8.22 3.99 -13.28
CA GLY A 33 7.77 3.16 -12.16
C GLY A 33 8.63 3.31 -10.91
N CYS A 34 9.29 4.45 -10.72
CA CYS A 34 10.06 4.73 -9.52
C CYS A 34 9.14 4.75 -8.29
N LEU A 35 9.49 3.94 -7.29
CA LEU A 35 8.91 3.90 -5.96
C LEU A 35 9.89 3.22 -5.00
N SER A 36 9.65 3.35 -3.70
CA SER A 36 10.34 2.58 -2.65
C SER A 36 9.30 1.90 -1.77
N TYR A 37 9.63 0.77 -1.18
CA TYR A 37 8.74 0.12 -0.21
C TYR A 37 9.54 -0.60 0.87
N TYR A 38 8.92 -0.81 2.03
CA TYR A 38 9.52 -1.55 3.14
C TYR A 38 8.45 -2.33 3.93
N PRO A 39 8.83 -3.46 4.55
CA PRO A 39 7.90 -4.23 5.37
C PRO A 39 7.52 -3.46 6.63
N VAL A 40 6.26 -3.57 7.02
CA VAL A 40 5.73 -3.06 8.28
C VAL A 40 4.67 -4.02 8.83
N THR A 41 4.32 -3.83 10.09
CA THR A 41 3.19 -4.49 10.71
C THR A 41 2.01 -3.53 10.72
N GLY A 42 0.93 -3.85 10.02
CA GLY A 42 -0.33 -3.13 10.12
C GLY A 42 -1.11 -3.59 11.34
N VAL A 43 -1.64 -2.67 12.14
CA VAL A 43 -2.46 -2.97 13.32
C VAL A 43 -3.73 -2.13 13.27
N TRP A 44 -4.88 -2.76 13.46
CA TRP A 44 -6.18 -2.08 13.46
C TRP A 44 -7.17 -2.73 14.40
N PHE A 45 -8.17 -1.97 14.83
CA PHE A 45 -9.33 -2.48 15.55
C PHE A 45 -10.54 -2.41 14.62
N SER A 46 -11.30 -3.50 14.54
CA SER A 46 -12.47 -3.57 13.66
C SER A 46 -13.73 -3.18 14.43
N ASP A 47 -14.22 -1.95 14.27
CA ASP A 47 -15.44 -1.47 14.93
C ASP A 47 -16.72 -2.16 14.40
N GLU A 48 -17.84 -1.98 15.10
CA GLU A 48 -19.15 -2.45 14.67
C GLU A 48 -19.50 -1.91 13.27
N GLY A 49 -19.97 -2.79 12.40
CA GLY A 49 -20.29 -2.45 11.00
C GLY A 49 -19.09 -2.45 10.04
N SER A 50 -17.87 -2.71 10.52
CA SER A 50 -16.72 -2.93 9.63
C SER A 50 -16.86 -4.24 8.83
N ASN A 51 -16.35 -4.26 7.59
CA ASN A 51 -16.31 -5.48 6.77
C ASN A 51 -14.86 -5.81 6.42
N PRO A 52 -14.04 -6.23 7.40
CA PRO A 52 -12.63 -6.44 7.16
C PRO A 52 -12.39 -7.71 6.35
N THR A 53 -11.53 -7.65 5.34
CA THR A 53 -11.07 -8.84 4.61
C THR A 53 -10.28 -9.79 5.52
N VAL A 54 -9.58 -9.23 6.53
CA VAL A 54 -8.81 -9.97 7.53
C VAL A 54 -9.14 -9.44 8.92
N GLY A 55 -9.40 -10.35 9.86
CA GLY A 55 -9.78 -10.01 11.24
C GLY A 55 -11.27 -10.21 11.53
N GLN A 56 -11.70 -9.81 12.72
CA GLN A 56 -13.09 -9.92 13.18
C GLN A 56 -13.53 -8.63 13.90
N GLN A 57 -14.80 -8.28 13.76
CA GLN A 57 -15.40 -7.15 14.49
C GLN A 57 -15.21 -7.30 16.01
N GLY A 58 -14.97 -6.17 16.69
CA GLY A 58 -14.73 -6.09 18.13
C GLY A 58 -13.34 -6.57 18.56
N GLN A 59 -12.40 -6.80 17.64
CA GLN A 59 -11.07 -7.32 17.94
C GLN A 59 -9.97 -6.48 17.29
N TRP A 60 -8.80 -6.50 17.93
CA TRP A 60 -7.55 -6.06 17.33
C TRP A 60 -7.08 -7.11 16.32
N SER A 61 -6.52 -6.65 15.21
CA SER A 61 -5.92 -7.48 14.17
C SER A 61 -4.55 -6.91 13.81
N GLU A 62 -3.64 -7.79 13.44
CA GLU A 62 -2.26 -7.47 13.10
C GLU A 62 -1.84 -8.31 11.89
N GLU A 63 -1.32 -7.68 10.83
CA GLU A 63 -0.83 -8.40 9.65
C GLU A 63 0.46 -7.79 9.09
N PRO A 64 1.39 -8.61 8.57
CA PRO A 64 2.51 -8.13 7.78
C PRO A 64 2.02 -7.47 6.48
N VAL A 65 2.36 -6.21 6.29
CA VAL A 65 2.08 -5.45 5.06
C VAL A 65 3.36 -4.76 4.57
N ILE A 66 3.30 -4.13 3.41
CA ILE A 66 4.36 -3.23 2.95
C ILE A 66 3.83 -1.81 2.90
N ASN A 67 4.67 -0.86 3.33
CA ASN A 67 4.47 0.54 3.06
C ASN A 67 5.13 0.87 1.72
N VAL A 68 4.36 1.45 0.80
CA VAL A 68 4.81 1.86 -0.53
C VAL A 68 4.80 3.38 -0.61
N ILE A 69 5.96 3.94 -0.96
CA ILE A 69 6.20 5.37 -1.07
C ILE A 69 6.53 5.74 -2.51
N LYS A 70 5.94 6.84 -2.96
CA LYS A 70 6.20 7.45 -4.26
C LYS A 70 6.35 8.96 -4.14
N LEU A 71 7.23 9.53 -4.95
CA LEU A 71 7.39 10.97 -5.14
C LEU A 71 6.88 11.33 -6.55
N ASP A 72 5.91 12.24 -6.62
CA ASP A 72 5.40 12.86 -7.85
C ASP A 72 5.57 14.40 -7.82
#